data_AF-A0A7W0VCU3-F1
#
_entry.id   AF-A0A7W0VCU3-F1
#
_cell.length_a   1.000
_cell.length_b   1.000
_cell.length_c   1.000
_cell.angle_alpha   90.00
_cell.angle_beta   90.00
_cell.angle_gamma   90.00
#
_symmetry.space_group_name_H-M   'P 1'
#
loop_
_entity.id
_entity.type
_entity.pdbx_description
1 polymer ?
#
loop_
_entity_poly.entity_id
_entity_poly.type
_entity_poly.pdbx_seq_one_letter_code
_entity_poly.pdbx_strand_id
1 'polypeptide(L)' 'MKAAACCPAPDLRAIGDDVADEAIATMAKALAHPIRVQIVRILARTAGCVCGDLVEQLPVAQSTVSQHLKILKDAG' A
#
# COMPACT_ATOMS: atom_id res chain seq x y z
N MET A 1 4.51 23.85 -35.24
CA MET A 1 3.59 23.14 -34.33
C MET A 1 3.62 21.65 -34.64
N LYS A 2 3.96 20.78 -33.68
CA LYS A 2 3.78 19.33 -33.84
C LYS A 2 3.45 18.71 -32.49
N ALA A 3 2.18 18.38 -32.30
CA ALA A 3 1.74 17.46 -31.27
C ALA A 3 1.87 16.04 -31.85
N ALA A 4 2.57 15.14 -31.15
CA ALA A 4 2.42 13.71 -31.38
C ALA A 4 2.98 12.91 -30.20
N ALA A 5 2.15 11.97 -29.75
CA ALA A 5 2.36 10.97 -28.70
C ALA A 5 2.23 11.45 -27.24
N CYS A 6 0.98 11.68 -26.82
CA CYS A 6 0.58 11.62 -25.41
C CYS A 6 -0.45 10.49 -25.23
N CYS A 7 0.02 9.24 -25.39
CA CYS A 7 -0.63 7.94 -25.12
C CYS A 7 -1.97 7.60 -25.83
N PRO A 8 -2.19 6.31 -26.19
CA PRO A 8 -3.51 5.85 -26.63
C PRO A 8 -4.53 6.05 -25.50
N ALA A 9 -5.75 6.45 -25.87
CA ALA A 9 -6.85 6.63 -24.93
C ALA A 9 -7.07 5.31 -24.15
N PRO A 10 -7.10 5.35 -22.81
CA PRO A 10 -7.39 4.15 -22.03
C PRO A 10 -8.79 3.66 -22.41
N ASP A 11 -8.93 2.33 -22.55
CA ASP A 11 -10.24 1.71 -22.71
C ASP A 11 -11.02 1.88 -21.39
N LEU A 12 -11.90 2.90 -21.37
CA LEU A 12 -12.71 3.30 -20.22
C LEU A 12 -13.74 2.22 -19.79
N ARG A 13 -13.87 1.12 -20.54
CA ARG A 13 -14.81 0.04 -20.24
C ARG A 13 -14.35 -0.87 -19.09
N ALA A 14 -13.16 -0.63 -18.54
CA ALA A 14 -12.57 -1.39 -17.45
C ALA A 14 -12.43 -0.58 -16.13
N ILE A 15 -13.07 0.59 -16.02
CA ILE A 15 -13.16 1.29 -14.73
C ILE A 15 -14.04 0.43 -13.83
N GLY A 16 -13.55 0.08 -12.63
CA GLY A 16 -14.16 -0.90 -11.71
C GLY A 16 -15.60 -0.56 -11.33
N ASP A 17 -16.33 -1.54 -10.80
CA ASP A 17 -17.61 -1.24 -10.15
C ASP A 17 -17.39 -0.47 -8.83
N ASP A 18 -18.43 0.22 -8.35
CA ASP A 18 -18.34 1.08 -7.16
C ASP A 18 -17.78 0.34 -5.93
N VAL A 19 -18.03 -0.98 -5.83
CA VAL A 19 -17.56 -1.82 -4.73
C VAL A 19 -16.05 -2.08 -4.85
N ALA A 20 -15.55 -2.37 -6.06
CA ALA A 20 -14.12 -2.50 -6.32
C ALA A 20 -13.38 -1.18 -6.07
N ASP A 21 -13.97 -0.06 -6.47
CA ASP A 21 -13.40 1.27 -6.25
C ASP A 21 -13.31 1.63 -4.77
N GLU A 22 -14.33 1.29 -3.96
CA GLU A 22 -14.31 1.47 -2.50
C GLU A 22 -13.23 0.61 -1.82
N ALA A 23 -13.08 -0.65 -2.24
CA ALA A 23 -12.04 -1.53 -1.73
C ALA A 23 -10.64 -0.99 -2.07
N ILE A 24 -10.44 -0.55 -3.31
CA ILE A 24 -9.18 0.07 -3.75
C ILE A 24 -8.91 1.36 -2.98
N ALA A 25 -9.91 2.21 -2.79
CA ALA A 25 -9.77 3.45 -2.03
C ALA A 25 -9.38 3.18 -0.57
N THR A 26 -9.97 2.15 0.05
CA THR A 26 -9.64 1.72 1.41
C THR A 26 -8.20 1.24 1.52
N MET A 27 -7.75 0.36 0.62
CA MET A 27 -6.36 -0.10 0.55
C MET A 27 -5.39 1.05 0.28
N ALA A 28 -5.71 1.94 -0.66
CA ALA A 28 -4.88 3.09 -1.00
C ALA A 28 -4.72 4.05 0.19
N LYS A 29 -5.80 4.33 0.92
CA LYS A 29 -5.76 5.12 2.16
C LYS A 29 -4.92 4.44 3.24
N ALA A 30 -5.04 3.12 3.38
CA ALA A 30 -4.17 2.35 4.26
C ALA A 30 -2.71 2.43 3.79
N LEU A 31 -2.38 2.46 2.51
CA LEU A 31 -0.99 2.55 2.05
C LEU A 31 -0.39 3.96 2.10
N ALA A 32 -1.19 5.03 2.11
CA ALA A 32 -0.75 6.42 1.97
C ALA A 32 0.23 6.95 3.04
N HIS A 33 0.53 6.19 4.11
CA HIS A 33 1.47 6.61 5.15
C HIS A 33 2.87 6.01 4.89
N PRO A 34 3.96 6.81 4.96
CA PRO A 34 5.30 6.36 4.59
C PRO A 34 5.80 5.16 5.39
N ILE A 35 5.53 5.12 6.70
CA ILE A 35 5.91 3.97 7.54
C ILE A 35 5.21 2.68 7.09
N ARG A 36 3.95 2.76 6.64
CA ARG A 36 3.20 1.57 6.20
C ARG A 36 3.73 1.05 4.86
N VAL A 37 4.15 1.94 3.96
CA VAL A 37 4.88 1.54 2.74
C VAL A 37 6.20 0.84 3.07
N GLN A 38 6.94 1.32 4.07
CA GLN A 38 8.18 0.68 4.52
C GLN A 38 7.90 -0.71 5.12
N ILE A 39 6.90 -0.84 5.98
CA ILE A 39 6.46 -2.13 6.54
C ILE A 39 6.16 -3.12 5.41
N VAL A 40 5.29 -2.76 4.45
CA VAL A 40 4.94 -3.65 3.32
C VAL A 40 6.18 -4.05 2.52
N ARG A 41 7.12 -3.12 2.29
CA ARG A 41 8.38 -3.42 1.59
C ARG A 41 9.26 -4.41 2.34
N ILE A 42 9.35 -4.29 3.66
CA ILE A 42 10.11 -5.23 4.50
C ILE A 42 9.43 -6.60 4.44
N LEU A 43 8.13 -6.66 4.68
CA LEU A 43 7.34 -7.90 4.63
C LEU A 43 7.45 -8.61 3.27
N ALA A 44 7.41 -7.88 2.16
CA ALA A 44 7.54 -8.44 0.82
C ALA A 44 8.93 -9.01 0.51
N ARG A 45 9.97 -8.60 1.25
CA ARG A 45 11.36 -9.05 1.07
C ARG A 45 11.76 -10.15 2.05
N THR A 46 11.02 -10.30 3.15
CA THR A 46 11.29 -11.31 4.17
C THR A 46 10.52 -12.59 3.85
N ALA A 47 11.24 -13.66 3.52
CA ALA A 47 10.66 -14.99 3.38
C ALA A 47 10.50 -15.63 4.77
N GLY A 48 9.35 -15.43 5.44
CA GLY A 48 9.04 -16.10 6.70
C GLY A 48 8.38 -15.23 7.77
N CYS A 49 8.31 -15.75 8.99
CA CYS A 49 7.76 -15.03 10.14
C CYS A 49 8.71 -13.90 10.56
N VAL A 50 8.21 -12.66 10.57
CA VAL A 50 8.97 -11.51 11.07
C VAL A 50 8.90 -11.50 12.60
N CYS A 51 9.70 -12.36 13.22
CA CYS A 51 9.83 -12.43 14.67
C CYS A 51 10.73 -11.28 15.15
N GLY A 52 10.17 -10.23 15.76
CA GLY A 52 10.93 -9.18 16.48
C GLY A 52 11.64 -8.11 15.62
N ASP A 53 12.18 -8.47 14.46
CA ASP A 53 13.11 -7.62 13.68
C ASP A 53 12.46 -6.40 13.00
N LEU A 54 11.13 -6.33 12.91
CA LEU A 54 10.47 -5.24 12.19
C LEU A 54 10.63 -3.89 12.90
N VAL A 55 10.64 -3.91 14.24
CA VAL A 55 10.76 -2.71 15.07
C VAL A 55 12.17 -2.13 14.96
N GLU A 56 13.19 -2.98 14.87
CA GLU A 56 14.59 -2.55 14.76
C GLU A 56 14.90 -1.87 13.43
N GLN A 57 14.11 -2.16 12.39
CA GLN A 57 14.28 -1.62 11.04
C GLN A 57 13.53 -0.30 10.79
N LEU A 58 12.71 0.16 11.75
CA LEU A 58 11.86 1.33 11.59
C LEU A 58 12.15 2.36 12.69
N PRO A 59 12.16 3.68 12.38
CA PRO A 59 12.45 4.73 13.35
C PRO A 59 11.22 5.09 14.20
N VAL A 60 10.48 4.09 14.68
CA VAL A 60 9.25 4.27 15.47
C VAL A 60 9.14 3.23 16.58
N ALA A 61 8.38 3.53 17.63
CA ALA A 61 8.17 2.62 18.74
C ALA A 61 7.38 1.36 18.32
N GLN A 62 7.58 0.26 19.05
CA GLN A 62 6.87 -1.00 18.83
C GLN A 62 5.34 -0.83 18.81
N SER A 63 4.78 -0.02 19.72
CA SER A 63 3.35 0.26 19.78
C SER A 63 2.84 0.94 18.50
N THR A 64 3.63 1.84 17.93
CA THR A 64 3.34 2.51 16.64
C THR A 64 3.42 1.51 15.48
N VAL A 65 4.38 0.59 15.48
CA VAL A 65 4.46 -0.50 14.49
C VAL A 65 3.21 -1.37 14.57
N SER A 66 2.79 -1.81 15.77
CA SER A 66 1.58 -2.61 15.94
C SER A 66 0.32 -1.89 15.45
N GLN A 67 0.20 -0.58 15.73
CA GLN A 67 -0.91 0.22 15.24
C GLN A 67 -0.92 0.27 13.70
N HIS A 68 0.23 0.46 13.08
CA HIS A 68 0.35 0.47 11.62
C HIS A 68 0.03 -0.88 10.99
N LEU A 69 0.49 -1.98 11.59
CA LEU A 69 0.16 -3.35 11.15
C LEU A 69 -1.33 -3.63 11.25
N LYS A 70 -1.99 -3.15 12.32
CA LYS A 70 -3.44 -3.27 12.47
C LYS A 70 -4.18 -2.56 11.32
N ILE A 71 -3.83 -1.31 11.03
CA ILE A 71 -4.44 -0.55 9.93
C ILE A 71 -4.25 -1.26 8.58
N LEU A 72 -3.05 -1.80 8.32
CA LEU A 72 -2.79 -2.54 7.09
C LEU A 72 -3.64 -3.81 7.01
N LYS A 73 -3.66 -4.61 8.07
CA LYS A 73 -4.43 -5.85 8.15
C LYS A 73 -5.94 -5.61 8.02
N ASP A 74 -6.46 -4.56 8.63
CA ASP A 74 -7.90 -4.25 8.58
C ASP A 74 -8.33 -3.80 7.16
N ALA A 75 -7.38 -3.39 6.32
CA ALA A 75 -7.63 -2.97 4.94
C ALA A 75 -7.46 -4.10 3.90
N GLY A 76 -6.89 -5.25 4.26
CA GLY A 76 -6.63 -6.39 3.36
C GLY A 76 -5.69 -7.44 3.93
#